data_AF-A0A178TMF7-F1
#
_entry.id   AF-A0A178TMF7-F1
#
_cell.length_a   1.000
_cell.length_b   1.000
_cell.length_c   1.000
_cell.angle_alpha   90.00
_cell.angle_beta   90.00
_cell.angle_gamma   90.00
#
_symmetry.space_group_name_H-M   'P 1'
#
loop_
_entity.id
_entity.type
_entity.pdbx_description
1 polymer ?
#
loop_
_entity_poly.entity_id
_entity_poly.type
_entity_poly.pdbx_seq_one_letter_code
_entity_poly.pdbx_strand_id
1 'polypeptide(L)'
;MTTKKTITKKARIIRKKIKGLTLPQSVKLAKALYYGNSVAVAKLLDSYGYTVVYDVRTDDNGVTYGSCTISKGAFSTTVPYTDGIIFTL
;
A
#
# COMPACT_ATOMS: atom_id res chain seq x y z
N MET A 1 -22.61 -2.53 -4.56
CA MET A 1 -21.38 -3.34 -4.71
C MET A 1 -21.04 -3.94 -3.36
N THR A 2 -20.97 -5.27 -3.21
CA THR A 2 -20.71 -5.89 -1.89
C THR A 2 -19.24 -5.71 -1.47
N THR A 3 -18.99 -5.52 -0.18
CA THR A 3 -17.67 -5.29 0.44
C THR A 3 -16.61 -6.29 -0.05
N LYS A 4 -17.02 -7.55 -0.23
CA LYS A 4 -16.19 -8.64 -0.75
C LYS A 4 -15.72 -8.39 -2.20
N LYS A 5 -16.59 -7.92 -3.09
CA LYS A 5 -16.22 -7.59 -4.49
C LYS A 5 -15.23 -6.42 -4.55
N THR A 6 -15.41 -5.41 -3.69
CA THR A 6 -14.52 -4.25 -3.59
C THR A 6 -13.11 -4.65 -3.13
N ILE A 7 -13.01 -5.44 -2.07
CA ILE A 7 -11.72 -5.91 -1.55
C ILE A 7 -10.99 -6.77 -2.58
N THR A 8 -11.68 -7.69 -3.26
CA THR A 8 -11.06 -8.53 -4.30
C THR A 8 -10.53 -7.72 -5.48
N LYS A 9 -11.26 -6.68 -5.92
CA LYS A 9 -10.79 -5.77 -6.98
C LYS A 9 -9.53 -5.01 -6.54
N LYS A 10 -9.53 -4.44 -5.32
CA LYS A 10 -8.36 -3.76 -4.74
C LYS A 10 -7.16 -4.71 -4.62
N ALA A 11 -7.38 -5.93 -4.13
CA ALA A 11 -6.33 -6.95 -3.99
C ALA A 11 -5.67 -7.30 -5.33
N ARG A 12 -6.45 -7.41 -6.41
CA ARG A 12 -5.90 -7.68 -7.75
C ARG A 12 -5.03 -6.53 -8.25
N ILE A 13 -5.40 -5.28 -7.96
CA ILE A 13 -4.62 -4.08 -8.30
C ILE A 13 -3.31 -4.07 -7.51
N ILE A 14 -3.36 -4.30 -6.20
CA ILE A 14 -2.17 -4.36 -5.33
C ILE A 14 -1.20 -5.44 -5.82
N ARG A 15 -1.70 -6.63 -6.14
CA ARG A 15 -0.89 -7.73 -6.66
C ARG A 15 -0.22 -7.39 -8.00
N LYS A 16 -0.87 -6.57 -8.83
CA LYS A 16 -0.29 -6.10 -10.10
C LYS A 16 0.81 -5.05 -9.87
N LYS A 17 0.66 -4.18 -8.87
CA LYS A 17 1.62 -3.10 -8.55
C LYS A 17 2.83 -3.58 -7.74
N ILE A 18 2.62 -4.46 -6.76
CA ILE A 18 3.66 -5.02 -5.90
C ILE A 18 3.95 -6.45 -6.35
N LYS A 19 5.09 -6.66 -7.02
CA LYS A 19 5.51 -8.01 -7.45
C LYS A 19 5.91 -8.85 -6.23
N GLY A 20 5.69 -10.16 -6.34
CA GLY A 20 6.03 -11.13 -5.30
C GLY A 20 4.93 -11.37 -4.26
N LEU A 21 3.83 -10.60 -4.28
CA LEU A 21 2.70 -10.88 -3.40
C LEU A 21 1.85 -12.06 -3.91
N THR A 22 1.52 -12.95 -2.97
CA THR A 22 0.50 -13.98 -3.20
C THR A 22 -0.90 -13.37 -3.17
N LEU A 23 -1.88 -14.07 -3.73
CA LEU A 23 -3.29 -13.64 -3.69
C LEU A 23 -3.79 -13.45 -2.23
N PRO A 24 -3.54 -14.37 -1.28
CA PRO A 24 -3.95 -14.18 0.11
C PRO A 24 -3.31 -12.95 0.79
N GLN A 25 -2.03 -12.70 0.55
CA GLN A 25 -1.34 -11.51 1.09
C GLN A 25 -1.92 -10.21 0.53
N SER A 26 -2.22 -10.21 -0.78
CA SER A 26 -2.84 -9.07 -1.46
C SER A 26 -4.24 -8.78 -0.91
N VAL A 27 -5.01 -9.80 -0.55
CA VAL A 27 -6.34 -9.65 0.08
C VAL A 27 -6.23 -9.08 1.49
N LYS A 28 -5.24 -9.54 2.29
CA LYS A 28 -5.00 -8.99 3.64
C LYS A 28 -4.63 -7.50 3.58
N LEU A 29 -3.75 -7.11 2.66
CA LEU A 29 -3.38 -5.72 2.40
C LEU A 29 -4.58 -4.89 1.93
N ALA A 30 -5.35 -5.40 0.96
CA ALA A 30 -6.56 -4.74 0.48
C ALA A 30 -7.60 -4.52 1.58
N LYS A 31 -7.73 -5.47 2.52
CA LYS A 31 -8.62 -5.34 3.67
C LYS A 31 -8.14 -4.24 4.61
N ALA A 32 -6.86 -4.24 4.97
CA ALA A 32 -6.28 -3.19 5.82
C ALA A 32 -6.43 -1.79 5.20
N LEU A 33 -6.19 -1.67 3.88
CA LEU A 33 -6.43 -0.44 3.12
C LEU A 33 -7.90 -0.04 3.05
N TYR A 34 -8.81 -1.00 2.92
CA TYR A 34 -10.25 -0.72 2.90
C TYR A 34 -10.72 -0.09 4.22
N TYR A 35 -10.12 -0.47 5.34
CA TYR A 35 -10.41 0.10 6.67
C TYR A 35 -9.52 1.30 7.04
N GLY A 36 -8.69 1.81 6.11
CA GLY A 36 -7.80 2.95 6.37
C GLY A 36 -6.71 2.68 7.42
N ASN A 37 -6.42 1.41 7.73
CA ASN A 37 -5.45 1.05 8.77
C ASN A 37 -4.03 0.97 8.17
N SER A 38 -3.37 2.13 8.07
CA SER A 38 -2.02 2.29 7.53
C SER A 38 -0.96 1.52 8.32
N VAL A 39 -1.08 1.46 9.65
CA VAL A 39 -0.18 0.70 10.53
C VAL A 39 -0.22 -0.80 10.21
N ALA A 40 -1.42 -1.35 10.02
CA ALA A 40 -1.58 -2.75 9.64
C ALA A 40 -0.98 -3.04 8.25
N VAL A 41 -1.10 -2.11 7.29
CA VAL A 41 -0.48 -2.26 5.97
C VAL A 41 1.04 -2.33 6.07
N ALA A 42 1.66 -1.42 6.83
CA ALA A 42 3.11 -1.40 7.03
C ALA A 42 3.60 -2.69 7.71
N LYS A 43 2.94 -3.12 8.81
CA LYS A 43 3.26 -4.37 9.50
C LYS A 43 3.14 -5.60 8.61
N LEU A 44 2.13 -5.65 7.75
CA LEU A 44 1.96 -6.76 6.80
C LEU A 44 3.09 -6.78 5.78
N LEU A 45 3.45 -5.63 5.19
CA LEU A 45 4.56 -5.54 4.24
C LEU A 45 5.89 -5.96 4.87
N ASP A 46 6.18 -5.48 6.08
CA ASP A 46 7.36 -5.86 6.85
C ASP A 46 7.40 -7.36 7.17
N SER A 47 6.27 -7.93 7.63
CA SER A 47 6.17 -9.39 7.87
C SER A 47 6.36 -10.25 6.62
N TYR A 48 6.13 -9.67 5.44
CA TYR A 48 6.35 -10.33 4.15
C TYR A 48 7.75 -10.08 3.60
N GLY A 49 8.62 -9.39 4.33
CA GLY A 49 9.99 -9.05 3.94
C GLY A 49 10.07 -7.96 2.87
N TYR A 50 9.09 -7.05 2.82
CA TYR A 50 9.19 -5.84 1.99
C TYR A 50 9.71 -4.69 2.83
N THR A 51 10.67 -3.96 2.29
CA THR A 51 11.14 -2.70 2.84
C THR A 51 10.24 -1.59 2.31
N VAL A 52 9.78 -0.72 3.20
CA VAL A 52 8.91 0.41 2.86
C VAL A 52 9.63 1.69 3.26
N VAL A 53 9.99 2.50 2.28
CA VAL A 53 10.63 3.80 2.48
C VAL A 53 9.62 4.89 2.16
N TYR A 54 9.44 5.81 3.09
CA TYR A 54 8.54 6.94 2.96
C TYR A 54 9.37 8.18 2.68
N ASP A 55 9.17 8.79 1.52
CA ASP A 55 9.70 10.12 1.19
C ASP A 55 8.53 11.09 1.24
N VAL A 56 8.31 11.69 2.41
CA VAL A 56 7.16 12.55 2.69
C VAL A 56 7.63 13.97 2.90
N ARG A 57 6.94 14.90 2.28
CA ARG A 57 7.15 16.35 2.40
C ARG A 57 5.83 16.99 2.81
N THR A 58 5.93 18.01 3.65
CA THR A 58 4.79 18.83 4.04
C THR A 58 5.06 20.22 3.46
N ASP A 59 4.12 20.77 2.69
CA ASP A 59 4.25 22.18 2.27
C ASP A 59 3.91 23.14 3.42
N ASP A 60 4.16 24.42 3.16
CA ASP A 60 3.86 25.53 4.05
C ASP A 60 2.35 25.70 4.31
N ASN A 61 1.49 25.04 3.51
CA ASN A 61 0.03 25.01 3.70
C ASN A 61 -0.41 23.83 4.59
N GLY A 62 0.52 23.02 5.11
CA GLY A 62 0.23 21.85 5.93
C GLY A 62 -0.23 20.62 5.15
N VAL A 63 -0.19 20.65 3.83
CA VAL A 63 -0.52 19.51 2.96
C VAL A 63 0.67 18.57 2.89
N THR A 64 0.44 17.32 3.28
CA THR A 64 1.47 16.28 3.29
C THR A 64 1.39 15.45 2.02
N TYR A 65 2.39 15.58 1.16
CA TYR A 65 2.54 14.82 -0.08
C TYR A 65 3.85 14.07 -0.09
N GLY A 66 3.90 12.93 -0.76
CA GLY A 66 5.12 12.16 -0.81
C GLY A 66 5.06 10.99 -1.74
N SER A 67 6.03 10.10 -1.58
CA SER A 67 6.04 8.81 -2.22
C SER A 67 6.41 7.72 -1.23
N CYS A 68 5.93 6.53 -1.51
CA CYS A 68 6.20 5.32 -0.75
C CYS A 68 6.88 4.34 -1.70
N THR A 69 8.15 4.05 -1.45
CA THR A 69 8.90 3.05 -2.20
C THR A 69 8.84 1.73 -1.45
N ILE A 70 8.27 0.72 -2.10
CA ILE A 70 8.15 -0.64 -1.60
C ILE A 70 9.14 -1.50 -2.38
N SER A 71 10.14 -2.06 -1.69
CA SER A 71 11.17 -2.90 -2.29
C SER A 71 11.29 -4.25 -1.62
N LYS A 72 11.75 -5.25 -2.39
CA LYS A 72 12.09 -6.60 -1.90
C LYS A 72 13.09 -7.23 -2.85
N GLY A 73 14.33 -7.37 -2.41
CA GLY A 73 15.44 -7.79 -3.28
C GLY A 73 15.62 -6.83 -4.46
N ALA A 74 15.67 -7.36 -5.69
CA ALA A 74 15.80 -6.55 -6.92
C ALA A 74 14.49 -5.83 -7.32
N PHE A 75 13.37 -6.10 -6.66
CA PHE A 75 12.10 -5.44 -6.94
C PHE A 75 12.01 -4.12 -6.17
N SER A 76 11.64 -3.03 -6.84
CA SER A 76 11.30 -1.75 -6.24
C SER A 76 10.11 -1.14 -7.00
N THR A 77 9.12 -0.62 -6.27
CA THR A 77 7.98 0.11 -6.83
C THR A 77 7.68 1.34 -5.99
N THR A 78 7.48 2.48 -6.63
CA THR A 78 7.16 3.73 -5.95
C THR A 78 5.70 4.07 -6.20
N VAL A 79 4.96 4.36 -5.13
CA VAL A 79 3.55 4.75 -5.16
C VAL A 79 3.38 6.13 -4.52
N PRO A 80 2.56 7.03 -5.08
CA PRO A 80 2.31 8.33 -4.46
C PRO A 80 1.66 8.17 -3.08
N TYR A 81 2.12 8.99 -2.14
CA TYR A 81 1.57 9.17 -0.80
C TYR A 81 0.64 10.39 -0.84
N THR A 82 -0.64 10.15 -0.60
CA THR A 82 -1.67 11.20 -0.52
C THR A 82 -2.56 10.86 0.68
N ASP A 83 -2.66 11.80 1.62
CA ASP A 83 -3.53 11.76 2.80
C ASP A 83 -3.49 10.47 3.63
N GLY A 84 -2.31 10.11 4.16
CA GLY A 84 -2.19 9.07 5.20
C GLY A 84 -2.46 7.63 4.73
N ILE A 85 -2.87 7.44 3.48
CA ILE A 85 -3.23 6.15 2.89
C ILE A 85 -2.35 5.89 1.67
N ILE A 86 -1.52 4.87 1.78
CA ILE A 86 -0.80 4.31 0.64
C ILE A 86 -1.84 3.75 -0.35
N PHE A 87 -1.66 4.06 -1.64
CA PHE A 87 -2.49 3.68 -2.79
C PHE A 87 -3.74 4.55 -3.02
N THR A 88 -3.54 5.66 -3.74
CA THR A 88 -4.60 6.21 -4.59
C THR A 88 -5.11 5.12 -5.55
N LEU A 89 -6.43 4.89 -5.49
CA LEU A 89 -7.19 4.03 -6.39
C LEU A 89 -7.60 4.79 -7.64
#